data_AF-A0A7J3EH59-F1
#
_entry.id   AF-A0A7J3EH59-F1
#
_cell.length_a   1.000
_cell.length_b   1.000
_cell.length_c   1.000
_cell.angle_alpha   90.00
_cell.angle_beta   90.00
_cell.angle_gamma   90.00
#
_symmetry.space_group_name_H-M   'P 1'
#
loop_
_entity.id
_entity.type
_entity.pdbx_description
1 polymer ?
#
loop_
_entity_poly.entity_id
_entity_poly.type
_entity_poly.pdbx_seq_one_letter_code
_entity_poly.pdbx_strand_id
1 'polypeptide(L)'
;MTSKERVLATFEFELVDMVPIHHIGFSGDAASKILRREVYVGGGIQQWREAKALWEGEEAHREFLRKSIEDAFELAKATDQDTIRF
;
A
#
# COMPACT_ATOMS: atom_id res chain seq x y z
N MET A 1 8.83 6.95 -19.06
CA MET A 1 7.65 6.07 -19.16
C MET A 1 6.75 6.31 -17.96
N THR A 2 5.44 6.10 -18.10
CA THR A 2 4.53 6.02 -16.95
C THR A 2 4.76 4.72 -16.18
N SER A 3 4.34 4.65 -14.92
CA SER A 3 4.44 3.41 -14.12
C SER A 3 3.78 2.22 -14.81
N LYS A 4 2.60 2.43 -15.41
CA LYS A 4 1.90 1.40 -16.19
C LYS A 4 2.72 0.94 -17.39
N GLU A 5 3.24 1.87 -18.18
CA GLU A 5 4.08 1.55 -19.35
C GLU A 5 5.32 0.75 -18.94
N ARG A 6 6.00 1.17 -17.87
CA ARG A 6 7.21 0.52 -17.37
C ARG A 6 6.95 -0.93 -16.94
N VAL A 7 5.87 -1.16 -16.20
CA VAL A 7 5.49 -2.51 -15.74
C VAL A 7 5.18 -3.41 -16.93
N LEU A 8 4.40 -2.93 -17.90
CA LEU A 8 4.06 -3.71 -19.09
C LEU A 8 5.29 -4.01 -19.96
N ALA A 9 6.13 -3.01 -20.22
CA ALA A 9 7.37 -3.18 -20.97
C ALA A 9 8.31 -4.21 -20.31
N THR A 10 8.36 -4.25 -18.98
CA THR A 10 9.15 -5.23 -18.24
C THR A 10 8.67 -6.67 -18.49
N PHE A 11 7.35 -6.90 -18.54
CA PHE A 11 6.81 -8.23 -18.85
C PHE A 11 7.05 -8.66 -20.30
N GLU A 12 7.17 -7.71 -21.23
CA GLU A 12 7.50 -7.95 -22.63
C GLU A 12 9.01 -8.03 -22.90
N PHE A 13 9.86 -7.97 -21.87
CA PHE A 13 11.32 -7.97 -21.98
C PHE A 13 11.89 -6.78 -22.80
N GLU A 14 11.15 -5.68 -22.85
CA GLU A 14 11.55 -4.44 -23.52
C GLU A 14 12.46 -3.58 -22.63
N LEU A 15 13.19 -2.66 -23.25
CA LEU A 15 14.06 -1.72 -22.52
C LEU A 15 13.21 -0.71 -21.71
N VAL A 16 13.52 -0.59 -20.42
CA VAL A 16 12.85 0.33 -19.48
C VAL A 16 13.75 1.48 -19.04
N ASP A 17 13.15 2.58 -18.57
CA ASP A 17 13.87 3.77 -18.08
C ASP A 17 14.45 3.57 -16.68
N MET A 18 13.83 2.69 -15.90
CA MET A 18 14.30 2.20 -14.61
C MET A 18 13.62 0.86 -14.28
N VAL A 19 14.15 0.14 -13.30
CA VAL A 19 13.55 -1.10 -12.79
C VAL A 19 12.22 -0.77 -12.12
N PRO A 20 11.09 -1.41 -12.49
CA PRO A 20 9.82 -1.17 -11.82
C PRO A 20 9.83 -1.70 -10.38
N ILE A 21 9.17 -0.98 -9.47
CA ILE A 21 9.15 -1.34 -8.05
C ILE A 21 7.73 -1.71 -7.61
N HIS A 22 7.62 -2.85 -6.92
CA HIS A 22 6.40 -3.30 -6.26
C HIS A 22 6.70 -3.95 -4.91
N HIS A 23 6.05 -3.48 -3.85
CA HIS A 23 6.03 -4.16 -2.56
C HIS A 23 4.72 -4.90 -2.38
N ILE A 24 4.78 -6.25 -2.35
CA ILE A 24 3.60 -7.12 -2.13
C ILE A 24 2.97 -6.87 -0.75
N GLY A 25 3.80 -6.54 0.23
CA GLY A 25 3.39 -6.14 1.57
C GLY A 25 4.44 -5.24 2.19
N PHE A 26 4.04 -4.48 3.21
CA PHE A 26 4.91 -3.53 3.88
C PHE A 26 4.87 -3.74 5.40
N SER A 27 6.00 -3.54 6.06
CA SER A 27 6.02 -3.49 7.53
C SER A 27 5.32 -2.22 8.00
N GLY A 28 4.33 -2.36 8.89
CA GLY A 28 3.61 -1.21 9.48
C GLY A 28 4.54 -0.24 10.22
N ASP A 29 5.58 -0.76 10.89
CA ASP A 29 6.60 0.06 11.57
C ASP A 29 7.46 0.86 10.57
N ALA A 30 7.95 0.21 9.52
CA ALA A 30 8.74 0.89 8.48
C ALA A 30 7.89 1.94 7.74
N ALA A 31 6.65 1.60 7.40
CA ALA A 31 5.72 2.52 6.75
C ALA A 31 5.42 3.74 7.65
N SER A 32 5.24 3.52 8.96
CA SER A 32 5.01 4.61 9.91
C SER A 32 6.21 5.56 10.01
N LYS A 33 7.43 5.02 9.93
CA LYS A 33 8.67 5.83 9.91
C LYS A 33 8.81 6.63 8.61
N ILE A 34 8.46 6.05 7.47
CA ILE A 34 8.48 6.73 6.16
C ILE A 34 7.49 7.89 6.14
N LEU A 35 6.24 7.64 6.56
CA LEU A 35 5.16 8.64 6.53
C LEU A 35 5.10 9.53 7.79
N ARG A 36 5.98 9.29 8.77
CA ARG A 36 6.12 10.06 10.02
C ARG A 36 4.83 10.16 10.85
N ARG A 37 3.96 9.16 10.73
CA ARG A 37 2.72 9.00 11.50
C ARG A 37 2.35 7.51 11.56
N GLU A 38 1.44 7.14 12.45
CA GLU A 38 0.85 5.80 12.40
C GLU A 38 0.08 5.61 11.09
N VAL A 39 0.25 4.43 10.50
CA VAL A 39 -0.40 4.05 9.23
C VAL A 39 -1.05 2.67 9.31
N TYR A 40 -2.03 2.46 8.45
CA TYR A 40 -2.92 1.32 8.35
C TYR A 40 -2.47 0.42 7.18
N VAL A 41 -1.27 -0.14 7.31
CA VAL A 41 -0.70 -1.12 6.37
C VAL A 41 -0.05 -2.28 7.12
N GLY A 42 0.26 -3.35 6.39
CA GLY A 42 0.91 -4.55 6.90
C GLY A 42 -0.07 -5.64 7.32
N GLY A 43 0.35 -6.90 7.27
CA GLY A 43 -0.57 -8.04 7.41
C GLY A 43 -1.12 -8.23 8.83
N GLY A 44 -0.25 -8.57 9.78
CA GLY A 44 -0.68 -9.04 11.10
C GLY A 44 -1.52 -8.03 11.90
N ILE A 45 -1.03 -6.79 12.03
CA ILE A 45 -1.75 -5.76 12.80
C ILE A 45 -3.08 -5.36 12.15
N GLN A 46 -3.18 -5.38 10.82
CA GLN A 46 -4.39 -5.01 10.11
C GLN A 46 -5.50 -6.05 10.30
N GLN A 47 -5.17 -7.34 10.38
CA GLN A 47 -6.18 -8.39 10.69
C GLN A 47 -6.84 -8.15 12.05
N TRP A 48 -6.06 -7.78 13.06
CA TRP A 48 -6.61 -7.42 14.38
C TRP A 48 -7.42 -6.12 14.32
N ARG A 49 -6.90 -5.08 13.66
CA ARG A 49 -7.60 -3.78 13.52
C ARG A 49 -8.94 -3.94 12.79
N GLU A 50 -8.99 -4.75 11.74
CA GLU A 50 -10.21 -5.02 10.99
C GLU A 50 -11.24 -5.78 11.83
N ALA A 51 -10.81 -6.85 12.52
CA ALA A 51 -11.69 -7.61 13.41
C ALA A 51 -12.29 -6.73 14.53
N LYS A 52 -11.48 -5.82 15.09
CA LYS A 52 -11.94 -4.84 16.07
C LYS A 52 -12.94 -3.85 15.46
N ALA A 53 -12.65 -3.32 14.28
CA ALA A 53 -13.54 -2.37 13.60
C ALA A 53 -14.90 -3.02 13.26
N LEU A 54 -14.91 -4.27 12.81
CA LEU A 54 -16.13 -5.05 12.57
C LEU A 54 -16.95 -5.24 13.85
N TRP A 55 -16.29 -5.44 14.99
CA TRP A 55 -16.97 -5.54 16.29
C TRP A 55 -17.57 -4.21 16.75
N GLU A 56 -16.88 -3.09 16.49
CA GLU A 56 -17.34 -1.74 16.86
C GLU A 56 -18.49 -1.24 15.99
N GLY A 57 -18.64 -1.79 14.78
CA GLY A 57 -19.80 -1.59 13.92
C GLY A 57 -19.44 -1.14 12.51
N GLU A 58 -20.47 -0.99 11.68
CA GLU A 58 -20.29 -0.77 10.25
C GLU A 58 -19.53 0.52 9.93
N GLU A 59 -19.77 1.60 10.68
CA GLU A 59 -19.09 2.88 10.46
C GLU A 59 -17.59 2.81 10.79
N ALA A 60 -17.23 2.12 11.89
CA ALA A 60 -15.84 1.89 12.25
C ALA A 60 -15.11 1.05 11.18
N HIS A 61 -15.78 0.03 10.64
CA HIS A 61 -15.21 -0.77 9.53
C HIS A 61 -15.02 0.06 8.26
N ARG A 62 -15.98 0.91 7.89
CA ARG A 62 -15.82 1.82 6.74
C ARG A 62 -14.65 2.79 6.94
N GLU A 63 -14.46 3.32 8.15
CA GLU A 63 -13.32 4.18 8.46
C GLU A 63 -11.98 3.43 8.36
N PHE A 64 -11.92 2.20 8.87
CA PHE A 64 -10.76 1.34 8.76
C PHE A 64 -10.36 1.09 7.30
N LEU A 65 -11.33 0.75 6.43
CA LEU A 65 -11.09 0.53 5.00
C LEU A 65 -10.58 1.79 4.32
N ARG A 66 -11.22 2.95 4.60
CA ARG A 66 -10.80 4.25 4.05
C ARG A 66 -9.35 4.57 4.42
N LYS A 67 -9.00 4.47 5.71
CA LYS A 67 -7.63 4.71 6.20
C LYS A 67 -6.61 3.76 5.56
N SER A 68 -6.96 2.48 5.44
CA SER A 68 -6.07 1.48 4.86
C SER A 68 -5.77 1.75 3.38
N ILE A 69 -6.78 2.17 2.62
CA ILE A 69 -6.62 2.54 1.21
C ILE A 69 -5.76 3.81 1.08
N GLU A 70 -6.10 4.87 1.82
CA GLU A 70 -5.35 6.13 1.79
C GLU A 70 -3.87 5.93 2.13
N ASP A 71 -3.59 5.16 3.18
CA ASP A 71 -2.22 4.88 3.63
C ASP A 71 -1.45 4.02 2.62
N ALA A 72 -2.10 3.07 1.94
CA ALA A 72 -1.49 2.31 0.85
C ALA A 72 -1.10 3.22 -0.33
N PHE A 73 -1.95 4.18 -0.69
CA PHE A 73 -1.65 5.16 -1.76
C PHE A 73 -0.54 6.13 -1.37
N GLU A 74 -0.56 6.68 -0.15
CA GLU A 74 0.49 7.58 0.33
C GLU A 74 1.84 6.86 0.41
N LEU A 75 1.85 5.62 0.92
CA LEU A 75 3.07 4.84 1.02
C LEU A 75 3.65 4.48 -0.34
N ALA A 76 2.79 4.08 -1.29
CA ALA A 76 3.22 3.77 -2.65
C ALA A 76 3.88 4.98 -3.33
N LYS A 77 3.31 6.18 -3.16
CA LYS A 77 3.92 7.43 -3.65
C LYS A 77 5.24 7.73 -2.95
N ALA A 78 5.31 7.58 -1.63
CA ALA A 78 6.52 7.86 -0.86
C ALA A 78 7.67 6.87 -1.13
N THR A 79 7.38 5.74 -1.76
CA THR A 79 8.34 4.67 -2.08
C THR A 79 8.51 4.44 -3.57
N ASP A 80 8.03 5.38 -4.41
CA ASP A 80 8.10 5.35 -5.87
C ASP A 80 7.65 4.00 -6.47
N GLN A 81 6.59 3.41 -5.92
CA GLN A 81 6.04 2.16 -6.43
C GLN A 81 5.26 2.37 -7.71
N ASP A 82 5.44 1.44 -8.64
CA ASP A 82 4.76 1.43 -9.93
C ASP A 82 3.40 0.73 -9.90
N THR A 83 3.20 -0.11 -8.88
CA THR A 83 1.95 -0.83 -8.67
C THR A 83 1.54 -0.77 -7.20
N ILE A 84 0.24 -0.67 -6.98
CA ILE A 84 -0.36 -0.63 -5.65
C ILE A 84 -1.25 -1.85 -5.51
N ARG A 85 -1.09 -2.56 -4.38
CA ARG A 85 -1.98 -3.64 -3.97
C ARG A 85 -2.75 -3.18 -2.73
N PHE A 86 -4.08 -3.28 -2.79
CA PHE A 86 -4.99 -3.01 -1.68
C PHE A 86 -5.84 -4.25 -1.40
#